data_AF-A0A956HIS7-F1
#
_entry.id   AF-A0A956HIS7-F1
#
_cell.length_a   1.000
_cell.length_b   1.000
_cell.length_c   1.000
_cell.angle_alpha   90.00
_cell.angle_beta   90.00
_cell.angle_gamma   90.00
#
_symmetry.space_group_name_H-M   'P 1'
#
loop_
_entity.id
_entity.type
_entity.pdbx_description
1 polymer ?
#
loop_
_entity_poly.entity_id
_entity_poly.type
_entity_poly.pdbx_seq_one_letter_code
_entity_poly.pdbx_strand_id
1 'polypeptide(L)'
;MWLLLPLAAAFLWTGCAAGDPRFSAEAPAGFWVGLWHGVISFVTLIIGIFNDGVHVYEAHNTGGWYDFGFLLGVSCIWGSHHQHYRRRRSRKEAKEWEALALKVEHKLKRVIGEWADAEPDDDWKVVEEKARRLLKTRIREWAEEDERPASVGATEAPKSSTP
;
A
#
# COMPACT_ATOMS: atom_id res chain seq x y z
N MET A 1 -13.56 27.70 36.83
CA MET A 1 -12.92 26.76 35.87
C MET A 1 -13.43 26.94 34.43
N TRP A 2 -14.75 27.03 34.19
CA TRP A 2 -15.32 27.11 32.82
C TRP A 2 -15.18 28.47 32.12
N LEU A 3 -14.91 29.55 32.86
CA LEU A 3 -14.62 30.89 32.31
C LEU A 3 -13.14 31.09 31.92
N LEU A 4 -12.24 30.22 32.40
CA LEU A 4 -10.81 30.31 32.07
C LEU A 4 -10.51 29.72 30.69
N LEU A 5 -11.32 28.76 30.23
CA LEU A 5 -11.18 28.13 28.92
C LEU A 5 -11.45 29.09 27.74
N PRO A 6 -12.55 29.88 27.74
CA PRO A 6 -12.76 30.90 26.70
C PRO A 6 -11.81 32.09 26.86
N LEU A 7 -11.37 32.43 28.08
CA LEU A 7 -10.39 33.51 28.30
C LEU A 7 -9.00 33.13 27.78
N ALA A 8 -8.56 31.88 27.97
CA ALA A 8 -7.35 31.35 27.37
C ALA A 8 -7.48 31.29 25.84
N ALA A 9 -8.62 30.83 25.31
CA ALA A 9 -8.90 30.83 23.88
C ALA A 9 -8.93 32.26 23.26
N ALA A 10 -9.41 33.25 24.01
CA ALA A 10 -9.39 34.66 23.61
C ALA A 10 -7.96 35.24 23.63
N PHE A 11 -7.12 34.85 24.58
CA PHE A 11 -5.69 35.20 24.60
C PHE A 11 -4.90 34.53 23.46
N LEU A 12 -5.33 33.34 23.02
CA LEU A 12 -4.79 32.64 21.85
C LEU A 12 -5.11 33.35 20.52
N TRP A 13 -6.04 34.30 20.50
CA TRP A 13 -6.41 35.06 19.28
C TRP A 13 -5.64 36.36 19.07
N THR A 14 -4.75 36.78 19.98
CA THR A 14 -4.01 38.06 19.84
C THR A 14 -2.66 37.95 19.12
N GLY A 15 -2.43 36.91 18.32
CA GLY A 15 -1.19 36.79 17.53
C GLY A 15 -1.20 35.58 16.58
N CYS A 16 -2.01 35.63 15.53
CA CYS A 16 -2.28 34.47 14.67
C CYS A 16 -1.72 34.53 13.24
N ALA A 17 -0.74 35.39 12.96
CA ALA A 17 -0.10 35.42 11.64
C ALA A 17 1.42 35.67 11.75
N ALA A 18 2.20 34.94 10.94
CA ALA A 18 3.60 35.29 10.70
C ALA A 18 3.68 36.52 9.79
N GLY A 19 4.74 37.32 9.92
CA GLY A 19 4.85 38.66 9.32
C GLY A 19 4.63 39.80 10.31
N ASP A 20 4.78 39.53 11.61
CA ASP A 20 4.65 40.54 12.66
C ASP A 20 5.93 41.40 12.75
N PRO A 21 5.83 42.75 12.84
CA PRO A 21 7.00 43.62 13.03
C PRO A 21 7.82 43.31 14.30
N ARG A 22 7.30 42.47 15.21
CA ARG A 22 8.03 41.93 16.36
C ARG A 22 9.25 41.08 15.99
N PHE A 23 9.29 40.44 14.83
CA PHE A 23 10.43 39.62 14.41
C PHE A 23 11.31 40.38 13.41
N SER A 24 12.56 40.63 13.81
CA SER A 24 13.55 41.36 13.03
C SER A 24 14.85 40.57 12.93
N ALA A 25 15.79 41.03 12.11
CA ALA A 25 17.12 40.43 12.02
C ALA A 25 17.85 40.35 13.38
N GLU A 26 17.51 41.24 14.32
CA GLU A 26 18.11 41.29 15.67
C GLU A 26 17.38 40.39 16.68
N ALA A 27 16.12 40.01 16.40
CA ALA A 27 15.29 39.15 17.24
C ALA A 27 14.54 38.11 16.40
N PRO A 28 15.25 37.10 15.86
CA PRO A 28 14.66 36.11 14.97
C PRO A 28 13.72 35.13 15.68
N ALA A 29 12.71 34.65 14.95
CA ALA A 29 11.77 33.63 15.42
C ALA A 29 12.47 32.28 15.68
N GLY A 30 12.25 31.72 16.87
CA GLY A 30 12.86 30.45 17.31
C GLY A 30 11.95 29.23 17.23
N PHE A 31 12.38 28.12 17.84
CA PHE A 31 11.68 26.83 17.84
C PHE A 31 10.20 26.92 18.22
N TRP A 32 9.86 27.60 19.32
CA TRP A 32 8.48 27.67 19.81
C TRP A 32 7.55 28.43 18.86
N VAL A 33 8.08 29.46 18.19
CA VAL A 33 7.36 30.20 17.14
C VAL A 33 7.17 29.31 15.91
N GLY A 34 8.23 28.58 15.51
CA GLY A 34 8.15 27.58 14.45
C GLY A 34 7.06 26.53 14.74
N LEU A 35 7.03 25.96 15.93
CA LEU A 35 6.01 24.99 16.35
C LEU A 35 4.60 25.56 16.25
N TRP A 36 4.40 26.79 16.75
CA TRP A 36 3.12 27.47 16.66
C TRP A 36 2.70 27.70 15.20
N HIS A 37 3.59 28.24 14.36
CA HIS A 37 3.36 28.46 12.93
C HIS A 37 3.07 27.15 12.19
N GLY A 38 3.74 26.05 12.54
CA GLY A 38 3.47 24.72 11.99
C GLY A 38 2.05 24.23 12.28
N VAL A 39 1.56 24.45 13.51
CA VAL A 39 0.19 24.10 13.91
C VAL A 39 -0.85 24.94 13.16
N ILE A 40 -0.64 26.25 13.03
CA ILE A 40 -1.61 27.12 12.35
C ILE A 40 -1.43 27.18 10.82
N SER A 41 -0.40 26.52 10.29
CA SER A 41 0.05 26.62 8.89
C SER A 41 -1.06 26.44 7.85
N PHE A 42 -2.00 25.52 8.08
CA PHE A 42 -3.12 25.29 7.16
C PHE A 42 -4.10 26.47 7.14
N VAL A 43 -4.39 27.05 8.31
CA VAL A 43 -5.30 28.19 8.43
C VAL A 43 -4.63 29.45 7.86
N THR A 44 -3.35 29.68 8.18
CA THR A 44 -2.61 30.83 7.67
C THR A 44 -2.38 30.74 6.16
N LEU A 45 -2.23 29.54 5.60
CA LEU A 45 -2.16 29.34 4.15
C LEU A 45 -3.48 29.74 3.45
N ILE A 46 -4.62 29.34 4.01
CA ILE A 46 -5.93 29.72 3.44
C ILE A 46 -6.09 31.24 3.47
N ILE A 47 -5.75 31.89 4.58
CA ILE A 47 -5.84 33.35 4.72
C ILE A 47 -4.85 34.05 3.78
N GLY A 48 -3.61 33.57 3.68
CA GLY A 48 -2.56 34.15 2.86
C GLY A 48 -2.85 34.13 1.36
N ILE A 49 -3.70 33.21 0.88
CA ILE A 49 -4.19 33.23 -0.52
C ILE A 49 -5.08 34.45 -0.80
N PHE A 50 -5.75 34.99 0.22
CA PHE A 50 -6.65 36.15 0.09
C PHE A 50 -6.05 37.45 0.67
N ASN A 51 -4.92 37.37 1.36
CA ASN A 51 -4.28 38.51 2.01
C ASN A 51 -2.76 38.38 1.95
N ASP A 52 -2.13 39.20 1.10
CA ASP A 52 -0.68 39.24 0.90
C ASP A 52 0.12 39.64 2.16
N GLY A 53 -0.53 40.23 3.17
CA GLY A 53 0.08 40.61 4.44
C GLY A 53 0.21 39.47 5.45
N VAL A 54 -0.26 38.26 5.13
CA VAL A 54 -0.18 37.09 6.02
C VAL A 54 0.72 36.04 5.38
N HIS A 55 1.85 35.77 6.03
CA HIS A 55 2.76 34.72 5.59
C HIS A 55 2.59 33.47 6.44
N VAL A 56 2.77 32.30 5.81
CA VAL A 56 2.75 31.01 6.51
C VAL A 56 4.04 30.79 7.31
N TYR A 57 5.12 31.45 6.88
CA TYR A 57 6.47 31.24 7.36
C TYR A 57 7.14 32.59 7.62
N GLU A 58 7.92 32.68 8.71
CA GLU A 58 8.56 33.93 9.12
C GLU A 58 9.89 34.15 8.37
N ALA A 59 10.09 35.35 7.82
CA ALA A 59 11.28 35.68 7.03
C ALA A 59 12.53 35.81 7.93
N HIS A 60 12.36 36.32 9.15
CA HIS A 60 13.42 36.48 10.12
C HIS A 60 13.36 35.36 11.17
N ASN A 61 14.01 34.22 10.89
CA ASN A 61 14.00 33.03 11.76
C ASN A 61 15.41 32.56 12.14
N THR A 62 15.51 31.69 13.15
CA THR A 62 16.78 31.09 13.60
C THR A 62 17.24 29.90 12.76
N GLY A 63 16.64 29.67 11.59
CA GLY A 63 16.91 28.56 10.68
C GLY A 63 16.48 27.22 11.25
N GLY A 64 17.43 26.32 11.50
CA GLY A 64 17.16 24.91 11.76
C GLY A 64 16.28 24.60 12.97
N TRP A 65 16.36 25.40 14.05
CA TRP A 65 15.50 25.18 15.22
C TRP A 65 14.06 25.63 14.97
N TYR A 66 13.87 26.72 14.24
CA TYR A 66 12.54 27.15 13.81
C TYR A 66 11.92 26.11 12.87
N ASP A 67 12.67 25.65 11.86
CA ASP A 67 12.21 24.64 10.89
C ASP A 67 11.81 23.33 11.54
N PHE A 68 12.61 22.88 12.53
CA PHE A 68 12.30 21.69 13.30
C PHE A 68 10.96 21.83 14.04
N GLY A 69 10.72 22.98 14.69
CA GLY A 69 9.44 23.28 15.32
C GLY A 69 8.30 23.29 14.31
N PHE A 70 8.48 23.96 13.18
CA PHE A 70 7.49 24.07 12.12
C PHE A 70 7.05 22.71 11.58
N LEU A 71 8.02 21.85 11.22
CA LEU A 71 7.74 20.51 10.71
C LEU A 71 7.06 19.62 11.76
N LEU A 72 7.43 19.76 13.04
CA LEU A 72 6.77 19.05 14.13
C LEU A 72 5.29 19.47 14.26
N GLY A 73 5.01 20.78 14.20
CA GLY A 73 3.64 21.32 14.24
C GLY A 73 2.77 20.83 13.09
N VAL A 74 3.30 20.84 11.86
CA VAL A 74 2.62 20.28 10.68
C VAL A 74 2.35 18.79 10.87
N SER A 75 3.34 18.04 11.35
CA SER A 75 3.24 16.60 11.57
C SER A 75 2.20 16.22 12.63
N CYS A 76 1.99 17.06 13.66
CA CYS A 76 0.96 16.80 14.67
C CYS A 76 -0.46 16.83 14.09
N ILE A 77 -0.72 17.69 13.10
CA ILE A 77 -2.05 17.82 12.49
C ILE A 77 -2.24 16.78 11.39
N TRP A 78 -1.21 16.57 10.56
CA TRP A 78 -1.31 15.74 9.36
C TRP A 78 -0.89 14.28 9.59
N GLY A 79 -0.03 13.98 10.57
CA GLY A 79 0.60 12.67 10.76
C GLY A 79 -0.29 11.59 11.39
N SER A 80 -1.38 11.95 12.08
CA SER A 80 -2.12 11.01 12.94
C SER A 80 -3.36 10.38 12.31
N HIS A 81 -3.89 10.89 11.20
CA HIS A 81 -5.22 10.48 10.74
C HIS A 81 -5.29 9.15 9.95
N HIS A 82 -4.15 8.59 9.50
CA HIS A 82 -4.16 7.42 8.61
C HIS A 82 -3.75 6.07 9.24
N GLN A 83 -3.25 6.04 10.48
CA GLN A 83 -2.65 4.81 11.02
C GLN A 83 -3.63 3.84 11.72
N HIS A 84 -4.69 4.34 12.34
CA HIS A 84 -5.55 3.49 13.18
C HIS A 84 -6.49 2.58 12.37
N TYR A 85 -7.00 3.03 11.22
CA TYR A 85 -7.86 2.24 10.35
C TYR A 85 -7.09 1.19 9.51
N ARG A 86 -5.87 1.52 9.08
CA ARG A 86 -5.03 0.62 8.27
C ARG A 86 -4.61 -0.64 9.05
N ARG A 87 -4.30 -0.52 10.34
CA ARG A 87 -3.86 -1.66 11.16
C ARG A 87 -4.96 -2.70 11.42
N ARG A 88 -6.22 -2.29 11.52
CA ARG A 88 -7.34 -3.24 11.74
C ARG A 88 -7.73 -3.96 10.45
N ARG A 89 -7.71 -3.25 9.32
CA ARG A 89 -8.00 -3.81 8.00
C ARG A 89 -6.94 -4.85 7.59
N SER A 90 -5.65 -4.53 7.75
CA SER A 90 -4.56 -5.45 7.37
C SER A 90 -4.59 -6.76 8.18
N ARG A 91 -4.98 -6.72 9.46
CA ARG A 91 -5.15 -7.92 10.29
C ARG A 91 -6.32 -8.79 9.83
N LYS A 92 -7.40 -8.21 9.32
CA LYS A 92 -8.54 -8.98 8.77
C LYS A 92 -8.16 -9.62 7.45
N GLU A 93 -7.55 -8.84 6.55
CA GLU A 93 -7.06 -9.32 5.26
C GLU A 93 -6.04 -10.47 5.44
N ALA A 94 -5.12 -10.36 6.40
CA ALA A 94 -4.18 -11.46 6.71
C ALA A 94 -4.88 -12.76 7.10
N LYS A 95 -5.92 -12.68 7.97
CA LYS A 95 -6.71 -13.85 8.36
C LYS A 95 -7.50 -14.45 7.20
N GLU A 96 -8.03 -13.59 6.31
CA GLU A 96 -8.73 -14.04 5.10
C GLU A 96 -7.79 -14.77 4.14
N TRP A 97 -6.55 -14.28 3.97
CA TRP A 97 -5.51 -14.93 3.17
C TRP A 97 -5.05 -16.27 3.77
N GLU A 98 -4.85 -16.35 5.08
CA GLU A 98 -4.52 -17.61 5.78
C GLU A 98 -5.65 -18.65 5.58
N ALA A 99 -6.91 -18.23 5.73
CA ALA A 99 -8.06 -19.10 5.51
C ALA A 99 -8.19 -19.55 4.05
N LEU A 100 -7.86 -18.68 3.10
CA LEU A 100 -7.86 -19.01 1.68
C LEU A 100 -6.71 -19.98 1.33
N ALA A 101 -5.51 -19.76 1.86
CA ALA A 101 -4.34 -20.59 1.63
C ALA A 101 -4.59 -22.05 2.06
N LEU A 102 -5.18 -22.25 3.25
CA LEU A 102 -5.54 -23.59 3.74
C LEU A 102 -6.53 -24.30 2.81
N LYS A 103 -7.54 -23.57 2.29
CA LYS A 103 -8.52 -24.13 1.33
C LYS A 103 -7.86 -24.48 0.00
N VAL A 104 -6.96 -23.63 -0.49
CA VAL A 104 -6.24 -23.85 -1.74
C VAL A 104 -5.29 -25.04 -1.61
N GLU A 105 -4.50 -25.12 -0.54
CA GLU A 105 -3.59 -26.23 -0.29
C GLU A 105 -4.35 -27.56 -0.25
N HIS A 106 -5.45 -27.62 0.49
CA HIS A 106 -6.25 -28.83 0.59
C HIS A 106 -6.84 -29.26 -0.76
N LYS A 107 -7.40 -28.31 -1.52
CA LYS A 107 -7.92 -28.59 -2.88
C LYS A 107 -6.81 -29.02 -3.83
N LEU A 108 -5.65 -28.37 -3.77
CA LEU A 108 -4.50 -28.67 -4.62
C LEU A 108 -3.97 -30.08 -4.35
N LYS A 109 -3.78 -30.45 -3.08
CA LYS A 109 -3.36 -31.79 -2.68
C LYS A 109 -4.31 -32.87 -3.17
N ARG A 110 -5.62 -32.62 -3.06
CA ARG A 110 -6.65 -33.54 -3.56
C ARG A 110 -6.59 -33.70 -5.08
N VAL A 111 -6.58 -32.60 -5.82
CA VAL A 111 -6.56 -32.63 -7.30
C VAL A 111 -5.28 -33.29 -7.83
N ILE A 112 -4.13 -32.96 -7.26
CA ILE A 112 -2.85 -33.57 -7.67
C ILE A 112 -2.80 -35.04 -7.27
N GLY A 113 -3.28 -35.41 -6.08
CA GLY A 113 -3.34 -36.80 -5.63
C GLY A 113 -4.22 -37.66 -6.52
N GLU A 114 -5.42 -37.18 -6.86
CA GLU A 114 -6.34 -37.82 -7.81
C GLU A 114 -5.69 -37.94 -9.20
N TRP A 115 -5.04 -36.87 -9.69
CA TRP A 115 -4.37 -36.88 -10.99
C TRP A 115 -3.16 -37.82 -11.05
N ALA A 116 -2.44 -37.96 -9.94
CA ALA A 116 -1.26 -38.79 -9.82
C ALA A 116 -1.58 -40.26 -9.45
N ASP A 117 -2.86 -40.61 -9.31
CA ASP A 117 -3.33 -41.92 -8.86
C ASP A 117 -2.64 -42.35 -7.55
N ALA A 118 -2.61 -41.43 -6.59
CA ALA A 118 -1.98 -41.63 -5.29
C ALA A 118 -2.90 -42.41 -4.33
N GLU A 119 -2.32 -43.25 -3.49
CA GLU A 119 -3.06 -43.92 -2.42
C GLU A 119 -3.40 -42.94 -1.29
N PRO A 120 -4.51 -43.14 -0.54
CA PRO A 120 -4.93 -42.21 0.51
C PRO A 120 -3.91 -41.99 1.65
N ASP A 121 -2.98 -42.93 1.85
CA ASP A 121 -1.94 -42.89 2.88
C ASP A 121 -0.54 -42.56 2.31
N ASP A 122 -0.45 -42.23 1.01
CA ASP A 122 0.82 -41.84 0.39
C ASP A 122 1.32 -40.50 0.96
N ASP A 123 2.59 -40.45 1.38
CA ASP A 123 3.24 -39.20 1.76
C ASP A 123 3.29 -38.23 0.57
N TRP A 124 3.16 -36.92 0.85
CA TRP A 124 3.11 -35.91 -0.19
C TRP A 124 4.33 -35.91 -1.12
N LYS A 125 5.52 -36.32 -0.64
CA LYS A 125 6.71 -36.45 -1.49
C LYS A 125 6.54 -37.55 -2.54
N VAL A 126 5.87 -38.64 -2.19
CA VAL A 126 5.57 -39.74 -3.12
C VAL A 126 4.58 -39.26 -4.18
N VAL A 127 3.55 -38.53 -3.76
CA VAL A 127 2.57 -37.92 -4.68
C VAL A 127 3.24 -36.94 -5.65
N GLU A 128 4.16 -36.10 -5.15
CA GLU A 128 4.93 -35.17 -5.99
C GLU A 128 5.79 -35.91 -7.02
N GLU A 129 6.50 -36.96 -6.61
CA GLU A 129 7.31 -37.77 -7.52
C GLU A 129 6.47 -38.45 -8.60
N LYS A 130 5.30 -39.02 -8.24
CA LYS A 130 4.34 -39.60 -9.19
C LYS A 130 3.85 -38.53 -10.18
N ALA A 131 3.39 -37.38 -9.69
CA ALA A 131 2.93 -36.26 -10.49
C ALA A 131 4.02 -35.75 -11.46
N ARG A 132 5.26 -35.59 -10.98
CA ARG A 132 6.42 -35.16 -11.78
C ARG A 132 6.71 -36.13 -12.92
N ARG A 133 6.63 -37.45 -12.67
CA ARG A 133 6.84 -38.47 -13.70
C ARG A 133 5.77 -38.41 -14.78
N LEU A 134 4.50 -38.35 -14.38
CA LEU A 134 3.38 -38.21 -15.33
C LEU A 134 3.51 -36.94 -16.17
N LEU A 135 3.88 -35.82 -15.54
CA LEU A 135 4.08 -34.56 -16.24
C LEU A 135 5.20 -34.66 -17.28
N LYS A 136 6.35 -35.26 -16.93
CA LYS A 136 7.46 -35.46 -17.87
C LYS A 136 7.06 -36.35 -19.05
N THR A 137 6.32 -37.42 -18.80
CA THR A 137 5.83 -38.32 -19.86
C THR A 137 4.88 -37.60 -20.79
N ARG A 138 3.86 -36.91 -20.26
CA ARG A 138 2.91 -36.12 -21.04
C ARG A 138 3.57 -35.02 -21.87
N ILE A 139 4.56 -34.32 -21.29
CA ILE A 139 5.32 -33.29 -22.04
C ILE A 139 6.14 -33.92 -23.16
N ARG A 140 6.76 -35.08 -22.92
CA ARG A 140 7.50 -35.81 -23.96
C ARG A 140 6.57 -36.25 -25.08
N GLU A 141 5.46 -36.89 -24.75
CA GLU A 141 4.45 -37.31 -25.72
C GLU A 141 3.93 -36.11 -26.52
N TRP A 142 3.62 -35.00 -25.86
CA TRP A 142 3.19 -33.78 -26.52
C TRP A 142 4.26 -33.19 -27.46
N ALA A 143 5.53 -33.21 -27.05
CA ALA A 143 6.64 -32.75 -27.88
C ALA A 143 6.89 -33.65 -29.10
N GLU A 144 6.72 -34.96 -28.96
CA GLU A 144 6.87 -35.95 -30.04
C GLU A 144 5.63 -35.98 -30.99
N GLU A 145 4.45 -35.62 -30.48
CA GLU A 145 3.21 -35.51 -31.26
C GLU A 145 3.25 -34.33 -32.25
N ASP A 146 3.86 -33.21 -31.86
CA ASP A 146 4.04 -32.00 -32.69
C ASP A 146 5.07 -32.18 -33.82
N GLU A 147 5.90 -33.23 -33.76
CA GLU A 147 6.87 -33.61 -34.81
C GLU A 147 6.28 -34.53 -35.90
N ARG A 148 5.04 -35.00 -35.77
CA ARG A 148 4.40 -35.77 -36.85
C ARG A 148 4.12 -34.82 -38.03
N PRO A 149 4.79 -34.95 -39.18
CA PRO A 149 4.49 -34.07 -40.32
C PRO A 149 3.02 -34.26 -40.69
N ALA A 150 2.35 -33.15 -41.00
CA ALA A 150 0.95 -33.08 -41.43
C ALA A 150 0.62 -33.90 -42.71
N SER A 151 1.50 -34.81 -43.15
CA SER A 151 1.42 -35.55 -44.40
C SER A 151 0.90 -36.99 -44.30
N VAL A 152 0.65 -37.54 -43.10
CA VAL A 152 0.18 -38.96 -42.97
C VAL A 152 -1.36 -39.10 -43.04
N GLY A 153 -2.08 -38.06 -43.49
CA GLY A 153 -3.54 -38.06 -43.58
C GLY A 153 -4.15 -38.13 -44.99
N ALA A 154 -3.35 -38.36 -46.05
CA ALA A 154 -3.82 -38.23 -47.43
C ALA A 154 -3.52 -39.44 -48.32
N THR A 155 -3.71 -40.67 -47.84
CA THR A 155 -3.83 -41.84 -48.73
C THR A 155 -4.83 -42.83 -48.17
N GLU A 156 -6.10 -42.65 -48.53
CA GLU A 156 -7.05 -43.70 -48.97
C GLU A 156 -8.47 -43.15 -48.94
N ALA A 157 -8.89 -42.52 -50.04
CA ALA A 157 -10.30 -42.35 -50.36
C ALA A 157 -10.70 -43.48 -51.32
N PRO A 158 -11.79 -44.24 -51.04
CA PRO A 158 -12.20 -45.35 -51.89
C PRO A 158 -12.71 -44.83 -53.24
N LYS A 159 -12.22 -45.41 -54.34
CA LYS A 159 -12.76 -45.17 -55.68
C LYS A 159 -14.21 -45.64 -55.70
N SER A 160 -15.14 -44.71 -55.76
CA SER A 160 -16.55 -45.00 -56.05
C SER A 160 -16.67 -45.36 -57.53
N SER A 161 -16.99 -46.63 -57.77
CA SER A 161 -17.39 -47.16 -59.07
C SER A 161 -18.91 -47.04 -59.22
N THR A 162 -19.37 -46.37 -60.26
CA THR A 162 -20.69 -46.56 -60.91
C THR A 162 -20.67 -45.79 -62.24
N PRO A 163 -21.51 -46.11 -63.24
CA PRO A 163 -22.76 -46.88 -63.18
C PRO A 163 -22.63 -48.35 -63.55
#